data_AF-A0A8J8ETQ5-F1
#
_entry.id   AF-A0A8J8ETQ5-F1
#
_cell.length_a   1.000
_cell.length_b   1.000
_cell.length_c   1.000
_cell.angle_alpha   90.00
_cell.angle_beta   90.00
_cell.angle_gamma   90.00
#
_symmetry.space_group_name_H-M   'P 1'
#
loop_
_entity.id
_entity.type
_entity.pdbx_description
1 polymer ?
#
loop_
_entity_poly.entity_id
_entity_poly.type
_entity_poly.pdbx_seq_one_letter_code
_entity_poly.pdbx_strand_id
1 'polypeptide(L)'
;MELLIVKDKRIDYDGSAIQSHWAYRNFGILGNSLVVFRGKCDVKVEEMIDIEDLRAKKEIRSDDMVHYIIEVFDFPNVLLASTLQKLFIAKLCEVLGDYGIKTVRKGDDIYVNGKKLSISIATVSPVSIKIHIGINVEAKGIPKGVDAIGLKEIGINDVDGFMDRTGKALVEEFKKVKKDSLKVRWAS
;
A
#
# COMPACT_ATOMS: atom_id res chain seq x y z
N MET A 1 -3.14 -15.59 3.46
CA MET A 1 -2.76 -14.22 3.85
C MET A 1 -3.89 -13.74 4.72
N GLU A 2 -3.56 -13.43 5.97
CA GLU A 2 -4.49 -12.89 6.95
C GLU A 2 -4.81 -11.44 6.64
N LEU A 3 -6.03 -11.02 6.90
CA LEU A 3 -6.51 -9.66 6.68
C LEU A 3 -6.98 -9.07 8.00
N LEU A 4 -6.43 -7.92 8.36
CA LEU A 4 -6.96 -7.07 9.43
C LEU A 4 -7.30 -5.70 8.87
N ILE A 5 -8.52 -5.23 9.14
CA ILE A 5 -8.97 -3.88 8.82
C ILE A 5 -9.29 -3.19 10.14
N VAL A 6 -8.54 -2.15 10.45
CA VAL A 6 -8.69 -1.35 11.68
C VAL A 6 -9.63 -0.19 11.39
N LYS A 7 -10.82 -0.19 11.98
CA LYS A 7 -11.87 0.83 11.79
C LYS A 7 -12.25 1.57 13.07
N ASP A 8 -12.05 0.91 14.21
CA ASP A 8 -12.41 1.40 15.54
C ASP A 8 -11.49 2.55 16.02
N LYS A 9 -10.31 2.68 15.41
CA LYS A 9 -9.33 3.71 15.74
C LYS A 9 -8.52 4.13 14.53
N ARG A 10 -7.84 5.28 14.67
CA ARG A 10 -6.83 5.73 13.72
C ARG A 10 -5.44 5.30 14.18
N ILE A 11 -4.58 5.00 13.21
CA ILE A 11 -3.17 4.66 13.42
C ILE A 11 -2.38 5.52 12.44
N ASP A 12 -1.48 6.34 12.95
CA ASP A 12 -0.62 7.19 12.12
C ASP A 12 0.56 6.38 11.60
N TYR A 13 0.98 6.69 10.37
CA TYR A 13 2.10 6.08 9.69
C TYR A 13 3.30 7.04 9.68
N ASP A 14 4.33 6.67 10.43
CA ASP A 14 5.60 7.41 10.51
C ASP A 14 6.76 6.72 9.75
N GLY A 15 6.45 5.66 9.00
CA GLY A 15 7.42 4.80 8.31
C GLY A 15 7.72 3.49 9.04
N SER A 16 7.64 3.46 10.37
CA SER A 16 8.09 2.30 11.18
C SER A 16 7.30 1.01 10.93
N ALA A 17 6.09 1.10 10.39
CA ALA A 17 5.27 -0.07 10.06
C ALA A 17 5.83 -0.92 8.90
N ILE A 18 6.83 -0.41 8.16
CA ILE A 18 7.53 -1.16 7.11
C ILE A 18 8.51 -2.20 7.67
N GLN A 19 8.79 -2.21 8.98
CA GLN A 19 9.69 -3.17 9.61
C GLN A 19 9.09 -4.59 9.67
N SER A 20 9.95 -5.60 9.70
CA SER A 20 9.53 -7.00 9.74
C SER A 20 8.77 -7.35 11.03
N HIS A 21 7.86 -8.31 10.92
CA HIS A 21 6.96 -8.77 11.96
C HIS A 21 6.07 -7.67 12.57
N TRP A 22 5.93 -6.50 11.94
CA TRP A 22 5.12 -5.41 12.51
C TRP A 22 3.68 -5.84 12.81
N ALA A 23 3.03 -6.57 11.90
CA ALA A 23 1.68 -7.05 12.11
C ALA A 23 1.59 -8.06 13.27
N TYR A 24 2.57 -8.95 13.38
CA TYR A 24 2.63 -9.94 14.47
C TYR A 24 2.89 -9.28 15.83
N ARG A 25 3.86 -8.36 15.92
CA ARG A 25 4.23 -7.69 17.17
C ARG A 25 3.12 -6.82 17.74
N ASN A 26 2.31 -6.19 16.88
CA ASN A 26 1.29 -5.22 17.31
C ASN A 26 -0.12 -5.80 17.39
N PHE A 27 -0.43 -6.85 16.61
CA PHE A 27 -1.79 -7.41 16.52
C PHE A 27 -1.85 -8.92 16.68
N GLY A 28 -0.71 -9.61 16.87
CA GLY A 28 -0.67 -11.07 17.02
C GLY A 28 -0.93 -11.85 15.72
N ILE A 29 -0.89 -11.19 14.56
CA ILE A 29 -1.17 -11.82 13.26
C ILE A 29 0.09 -12.54 12.76
N LEU A 30 0.07 -13.87 12.77
CA LEU A 30 1.20 -14.71 12.38
C LEU A 30 1.19 -15.02 10.86
N GLY A 31 2.35 -14.90 10.21
CA GLY A 31 2.54 -15.27 8.80
C GLY A 31 2.17 -14.16 7.81
N ASN A 32 1.85 -14.54 6.57
CA ASN A 32 1.54 -13.59 5.50
C ASN A 32 0.32 -12.75 5.87
N SER A 33 0.44 -11.43 5.88
CA SER A 33 -0.62 -10.54 6.36
C SER A 33 -0.76 -9.27 5.53
N LEU A 34 -1.99 -8.78 5.45
CA LEU A 34 -2.33 -7.41 5.05
C LEU A 34 -3.06 -6.73 6.21
N VAL A 35 -2.51 -5.62 6.70
CA VAL A 35 -3.17 -4.75 7.67
C VAL A 35 -3.56 -3.44 6.97
N VAL A 36 -4.84 -3.10 7.01
CA VAL A 36 -5.40 -1.86 6.46
C VAL A 36 -5.89 -0.97 7.59
N PHE A 37 -5.46 0.29 7.59
CA PHE A 37 -5.85 1.27 8.60
C PHE A 37 -5.87 2.67 8.00
N ARG A 38 -6.37 3.65 8.77
CA ARG A 38 -6.44 5.04 8.36
C ARG A 38 -5.82 5.95 9.42
N GLY A 39 -5.08 6.95 9.00
CA GLY A 39 -4.44 7.92 9.89
C GLY A 39 -3.65 8.96 9.12
N LYS A 40 -2.82 9.71 9.84
CA LYS A 40 -1.86 10.64 9.24
C LYS A 40 -0.69 9.88 8.64
N CYS A 41 -0.05 10.48 7.66
CA CYS A 41 1.25 10.10 7.14
C CYS A 41 2.25 11.20 7.50
N ASP A 42 3.33 10.86 8.19
CA ASP A 42 4.45 11.76 8.43
C ASP A 42 5.74 10.95 8.55
N VAL A 43 6.31 10.56 7.40
CA VAL A 43 7.44 9.62 7.36
C VAL A 43 8.69 10.28 7.88
N LYS A 44 9.27 9.70 8.93
CA LYS A 44 10.55 10.13 9.49
C LYS A 44 11.69 9.83 8.52
N VAL A 45 12.69 10.71 8.48
CA VAL A 45 13.84 10.56 7.58
C VAL A 45 14.57 9.24 7.82
N GLU A 46 14.72 8.83 9.08
CA GLU A 46 15.35 7.57 9.48
C GLU A 46 14.56 6.31 9.11
N GLU A 47 13.25 6.44 8.84
CA GLU A 47 12.38 5.34 8.39
C GLU A 47 12.13 5.38 6.87
N MET A 48 12.71 6.35 6.15
CA MET A 48 12.54 6.49 4.71
C MET A 48 13.34 5.42 3.96
N ILE A 49 12.62 4.58 3.23
CA ILE A 49 13.21 3.46 2.48
C ILE A 49 13.67 3.88 1.08
N ASP A 50 12.98 4.83 0.44
CA ASP A 50 13.34 5.30 -0.89
C ASP A 50 14.57 6.20 -0.83
N ILE A 51 15.68 5.68 -1.37
CA ILE A 51 16.97 6.38 -1.41
C ILE A 51 16.91 7.61 -2.34
N GLU A 52 16.08 7.60 -3.38
CA GLU A 52 15.90 8.77 -4.24
C GLU A 52 15.21 9.91 -3.48
N ASP A 53 14.20 9.60 -2.67
CA ASP A 53 13.52 10.59 -1.84
C ASP A 53 14.45 11.16 -0.76
N LEU A 54 15.30 10.32 -0.15
CA LEU A 54 16.36 10.77 0.76
C LEU A 54 17.33 11.73 0.07
N ARG A 55 17.80 11.38 -1.13
CA ARG A 55 18.73 12.22 -1.92
C ARG A 55 18.09 13.54 -2.33
N ALA A 56 16.80 13.52 -2.67
CA ALA A 56 16.03 14.70 -3.04
C ALA A 56 15.51 15.48 -1.82
N LYS A 57 15.73 15.00 -0.59
CA LYS A 57 15.19 15.56 0.66
C LYS A 57 13.69 15.79 0.59
N LYS A 58 12.95 14.84 -0.01
CA LYS A 58 11.50 14.94 -0.07
C LYS A 58 10.88 14.71 1.30
N GLU A 59 9.74 15.33 1.50
CA GLU A 59 8.85 15.03 2.62
C GLU A 59 7.73 14.11 2.12
N ILE A 60 7.30 13.15 2.93
CA ILE A 60 6.17 12.26 2.63
C ILE A 60 5.13 12.41 3.73
N ARG A 61 4.14 13.28 3.48
CA ARG A 61 3.19 13.74 4.49
C ARG A 61 1.76 13.82 3.95
N SER A 62 0.78 13.56 4.81
CA SER A 62 -0.66 13.69 4.55
C SER A 62 -1.44 13.67 5.87
N ASP A 63 -2.46 14.51 6.01
CA ASP A 63 -3.27 14.56 7.24
C ASP A 63 -4.29 13.41 7.35
N ASP A 64 -4.65 12.78 6.22
CA ASP A 64 -5.66 11.72 6.19
C ASP A 64 -5.45 10.77 5.02
N MET A 65 -4.95 9.57 5.33
CA MET A 65 -4.55 8.56 4.36
C MET A 65 -4.99 7.16 4.80
N VAL A 66 -5.39 6.33 3.85
CA VAL A 66 -5.55 4.88 4.04
C VAL A 66 -4.20 4.22 3.79
N HIS A 67 -3.76 3.40 4.72
CA HIS A 67 -2.49 2.68 4.68
C HIS A 67 -2.74 1.18 4.54
N TYR A 68 -1.94 0.54 3.68
CA TYR A 68 -1.88 -0.89 3.50
C TYR A 68 -0.47 -1.35 3.85
N ILE A 69 -0.32 -2.12 4.92
CA ILE A 69 0.95 -2.75 5.30
C ILE A 69 0.86 -4.23 4.97
N ILE A 70 1.64 -4.64 3.97
CA ILE A 70 1.69 -6.02 3.51
C ILE A 70 3.02 -6.63 3.92
N GLU A 71 2.95 -7.83 4.48
CA GLU A 71 4.11 -8.63 4.81
C GLU A 71 3.94 -10.06 4.26
N VAL A 72 4.93 -10.51 3.50
CA VAL A 72 4.95 -11.83 2.88
C VAL A 72 6.24 -12.55 3.27
N PHE A 73 6.10 -13.66 3.98
CA PHE A 73 7.16 -14.59 4.34
C PHE A 73 7.36 -15.58 3.18
N ASP A 74 8.04 -15.09 2.14
CA ASP A 74 8.55 -15.87 1.01
C ASP A 74 10.02 -15.46 0.78
N PHE A 75 10.68 -15.97 -0.28
CA PHE A 75 12.07 -15.65 -0.56
C PHE A 75 12.31 -14.13 -0.60
N PRO A 76 13.15 -13.56 0.28
CA PRO A 76 13.39 -12.12 0.33
C PRO A 76 14.12 -11.63 -0.91
N ASN A 77 13.34 -11.26 -1.92
CA ASN A 77 13.81 -10.85 -3.23
C ASN A 77 13.20 -9.49 -3.61
N VAL A 78 14.06 -8.50 -3.83
CA VAL A 78 13.65 -7.12 -4.14
C VAL A 78 12.89 -7.00 -5.46
N LEU A 79 13.20 -7.84 -6.45
CA LEU A 79 12.46 -7.87 -7.71
C LEU A 79 11.05 -8.46 -7.52
N LEU A 80 10.92 -9.50 -6.71
CA LEU A 80 9.62 -10.05 -6.34
C LEU A 80 8.78 -9.03 -5.55
N ALA A 81 9.39 -8.35 -4.58
CA ALA A 81 8.74 -7.27 -3.82
C ALA A 81 8.22 -6.16 -4.74
N SER A 82 9.08 -5.65 -5.63
CA SER A 82 8.73 -4.61 -6.61
C SER A 82 7.63 -5.05 -7.59
N THR A 83 7.68 -6.31 -8.04
CA THR A 83 6.67 -6.89 -8.94
C THR A 83 5.31 -7.00 -8.24
N LEU A 84 5.29 -7.54 -7.03
CA LEU A 84 4.07 -7.73 -6.26
C LEU A 84 3.43 -6.38 -5.88
N GLN A 85 4.23 -5.39 -5.51
CA GLN A 85 3.78 -4.02 -5.28
C GLN A 85 3.05 -3.45 -6.49
N LYS A 86 3.65 -3.54 -7.69
CA LYS A 86 3.06 -3.00 -8.92
C LYS A 86 1.82 -3.76 -9.36
N LEU A 87 1.75 -5.06 -9.08
CA LEU A 87 0.52 -5.86 -9.25
C LEU A 87 -0.59 -5.36 -8.32
N PHE A 88 -0.30 -5.12 -7.04
CA PHE A 88 -1.30 -4.58 -6.11
C PHE A 88 -1.75 -3.17 -6.47
N ILE A 89 -0.85 -2.31 -6.94
CA ILE A 89 -1.22 -0.98 -7.45
C ILE A 89 -2.12 -1.10 -8.68
N ALA A 90 -1.81 -2.01 -9.62
CA ALA A 90 -2.68 -2.28 -10.76
C ALA A 90 -4.06 -2.77 -10.30
N LYS A 91 -4.11 -3.66 -9.30
CA LYS A 91 -5.38 -4.15 -8.74
C LYS A 91 -6.21 -3.03 -8.11
N LEU A 92 -5.57 -2.09 -7.40
CA LEU A 92 -6.25 -0.93 -6.84
C LEU A 92 -6.81 -0.02 -7.94
N CYS A 93 -6.10 0.16 -9.06
CA CYS A 93 -6.62 0.86 -10.23
C CYS A 93 -7.87 0.17 -10.82
N GLU A 94 -7.88 -1.16 -10.90
CA GLU A 94 -9.06 -1.93 -11.34
C GLU A 94 -10.26 -1.70 -10.40
N VAL A 95 -10.03 -1.79 -9.09
CA VAL A 95 -11.09 -1.57 -8.09
C VAL A 95 -11.63 -0.13 -8.19
N LEU A 96 -10.78 0.87 -8.38
CA LEU A 96 -11.18 2.27 -8.63
C LEU A 96 -11.98 2.40 -9.93
N GLY A 97 -11.61 1.64 -10.97
CA GLY A 97 -12.38 1.54 -12.22
C GLY A 97 -13.82 1.08 -11.99
N ASP A 98 -14.04 0.12 -11.08
CA ASP A 98 -15.39 -0.32 -10.71
C ASP A 98 -16.21 0.76 -9.97
N TYR A 99 -15.56 1.77 -9.39
CA TYR A 99 -16.21 2.98 -8.85
C TYR A 99 -16.48 4.03 -9.94
N GLY A 100 -16.19 3.73 -11.21
CA GLY A 100 -16.29 4.68 -12.32
C GLY A 100 -15.14 5.68 -12.39
N ILE A 101 -14.05 5.45 -11.63
CA ILE A 101 -12.91 6.37 -11.58
C ILE A 101 -11.88 5.97 -12.63
N LYS A 102 -11.57 6.90 -13.54
CA LYS A 102 -10.52 6.70 -14.54
C LYS A 102 -9.14 6.98 -13.95
N THR A 103 -8.40 5.91 -13.67
CA THR A 103 -7.02 5.99 -13.17
C THR A 103 -5.98 5.92 -14.27
N VAL A 104 -4.83 6.55 -14.07
CA VAL A 104 -3.59 6.32 -14.83
C VAL A 104 -2.54 5.79 -13.87
N ARG A 105 -2.00 4.60 -14.13
CA ARG A 105 -0.88 4.04 -13.36
C ARG A 105 0.45 4.47 -13.98
N LYS A 106 1.35 5.05 -13.19
CA LYS A 106 2.74 5.34 -13.58
C LYS A 106 3.67 4.60 -12.63
N GLY A 107 4.17 3.44 -13.06
CA GLY A 107 4.93 2.57 -12.17
C GLY A 107 4.07 2.03 -11.02
N ASP A 108 4.39 2.43 -9.80
CA ASP A 108 3.70 2.14 -8.53
C ASP A 108 2.83 3.29 -8.01
N ASP A 109 2.70 4.37 -8.78
CA ASP A 109 1.81 5.49 -8.46
C ASP A 109 0.48 5.42 -9.20
N ILE A 110 -0.59 5.80 -8.50
CA ILE A 110 -1.94 5.97 -9.02
C ILE A 110 -2.20 7.47 -9.22
N TYR A 111 -2.63 7.85 -10.43
CA TYR A 111 -3.05 9.20 -10.77
C TYR A 111 -4.52 9.23 -11.17
N VAL A 112 -5.22 10.31 -10.81
CA VAL A 112 -6.57 10.64 -11.26
C VAL A 112 -6.59 12.10 -11.69
N ASN A 113 -7.12 12.39 -12.88
CA ASN A 113 -7.16 13.76 -13.45
C ASN A 113 -5.80 14.48 -13.44
N GLY A 114 -4.71 13.74 -13.66
CA GLY A 114 -3.34 14.28 -13.66
C GLY A 114 -2.71 14.47 -12.27
N LYS A 115 -3.47 14.30 -11.18
CA LYS A 115 -3.03 14.45 -9.80
C LYS A 115 -2.69 13.11 -9.15
N LYS A 116 -1.71 13.09 -8.25
CA LYS A 116 -1.23 11.88 -7.56
C LYS A 116 -2.17 11.50 -6.40
N LEU A 117 -2.73 10.30 -6.44
CA LEU A 117 -3.66 9.77 -5.44
C LEU A 117 -2.94 8.95 -4.36
N SER A 118 -1.88 8.24 -4.73
CA SER A 118 -1.21 7.28 -3.87
C SER A 118 0.28 7.58 -3.64
N ILE A 119 0.83 6.96 -2.61
CA ILE A 119 2.26 6.72 -2.42
C ILE A 119 2.46 5.21 -2.24
N SER A 120 3.64 4.70 -2.54
CA SER A 120 3.93 3.27 -2.41
C SER A 120 5.42 3.03 -2.25
N ILE A 121 5.78 1.98 -1.51
CA ILE A 121 7.16 1.49 -1.45
C ILE A 121 7.18 -0.03 -1.26
N ALA A 122 8.21 -0.68 -1.77
CA ALA A 122 8.42 -2.12 -1.61
C ALA A 122 9.88 -2.42 -1.31
N THR A 123 10.11 -3.26 -0.32
CA THR A 123 11.45 -3.67 0.10
C THR A 123 11.42 -5.07 0.72
N VAL A 124 12.57 -5.50 1.23
CA VAL A 124 12.72 -6.77 1.94
C VAL A 124 13.39 -6.53 3.28
N SER A 125 13.05 -7.38 4.23
CA SER A 125 13.86 -7.65 5.42
C SER A 125 14.68 -8.92 5.20
N PRO A 126 15.56 -9.32 6.14
CA PRO A 126 16.24 -10.61 6.06
C PRO A 126 15.31 -11.83 5.97
N VAL A 127 14.02 -11.70 6.32
CA VAL A 127 13.08 -12.82 6.48
C VAL A 127 11.74 -12.64 5.77
N SER A 128 11.47 -11.47 5.18
CA SER A 128 10.16 -11.16 4.59
C SER A 128 10.22 -10.08 3.52
N ILE A 129 9.22 -10.06 2.65
CA ILE A 129 8.89 -8.95 1.76
C ILE A 129 7.97 -7.99 2.51
N LYS A 130 8.22 -6.69 2.36
CA LYS A 130 7.44 -5.60 2.99
C LYS A 130 7.00 -4.60 1.93
N ILE A 131 5.71 -4.31 1.90
CA ILE A 131 5.12 -3.33 0.99
C ILE A 131 4.23 -2.38 1.81
N HIS A 132 4.37 -1.09 1.55
CA HIS A 132 3.43 -0.07 2.00
C HIS A 132 2.77 0.57 0.80
N ILE A 133 1.46 0.78 0.89
CA ILE A 133 0.69 1.62 -0.02
C ILE A 133 -0.07 2.62 0.83
N GLY A 134 -0.05 3.88 0.41
CA GLY A 134 -0.84 4.96 0.98
C GLY A 134 -1.80 5.52 -0.07
N ILE A 135 -3.07 5.72 0.26
CA ILE A 135 -4.06 6.39 -0.60
C ILE A 135 -4.62 7.59 0.15
N ASN A 136 -4.44 8.79 -0.41
CA ASN A 136 -4.97 10.01 0.20
C ASN A 136 -6.49 9.93 0.31
N VAL A 137 -7.02 10.18 1.50
CA VAL A 137 -8.46 10.38 1.69
C VAL A 137 -8.83 11.82 1.39
N GLU A 138 -8.03 12.74 1.93
CA GLU A 138 -8.08 14.17 1.66
C GLU A 138 -6.69 14.66 1.25
N ALA A 139 -6.61 15.57 0.27
CA ALA A 139 -5.35 16.19 -0.14
C ALA A 139 -4.98 17.36 0.79
N LYS A 140 -4.87 17.08 2.10
CA LYS A 140 -4.48 18.04 3.15
C LYS A 140 -3.17 17.59 3.81
N GLY A 141 -2.35 18.55 4.24
CA GLY A 141 -1.03 18.27 4.82
C GLY A 141 0.00 17.73 3.82
N ILE A 142 -0.30 17.81 2.51
CA ILE A 142 0.59 17.37 1.44
C ILE A 142 1.72 18.41 1.24
N PRO A 143 2.99 17.98 1.06
CA PRO A 143 4.10 18.89 0.78
C PRO A 143 3.88 19.79 -0.44
N LYS A 144 4.42 21.02 -0.39
CA LYS A 144 4.33 21.98 -1.50
C LYS A 144 4.95 21.41 -2.77
N GLY A 145 4.28 21.62 -3.91
CA GLY A 145 4.75 21.18 -5.23
C GLY A 145 4.27 19.80 -5.65
N VAL A 146 3.56 19.07 -4.79
CA VAL A 146 2.88 17.82 -5.16
C VAL A 146 1.41 18.14 -5.44
N ASP A 147 0.99 17.97 -6.69
CA ASP A 147 -0.43 18.05 -7.05
C ASP A 147 -1.10 16.71 -6.71
N ALA A 148 -1.79 16.68 -5.57
CA ALA A 148 -2.40 15.49 -5.01
C ALA A 148 -3.93 15.56 -5.06
N ILE A 149 -4.56 14.40 -5.06
CA ILE A 149 -6.01 14.23 -5.00
C ILE A 149 -6.36 13.17 -3.95
N GLY A 150 -7.51 13.31 -3.30
CA GLY A 150 -7.98 12.37 -2.29
C GLY A 150 -9.27 11.63 -2.69
N LEU A 151 -9.56 10.52 -2.01
CA LEU A 151 -10.77 9.71 -2.21
C LEU A 151 -12.07 10.53 -2.17
N LYS A 152 -12.18 11.48 -1.24
CA LYS A 152 -13.39 12.30 -1.11
C LYS A 152 -13.60 13.22 -2.32
N GLU A 153 -12.52 13.76 -2.89
CA GLU A 153 -12.58 14.64 -4.08
C GLU A 153 -13.03 13.87 -5.33
N ILE A 154 -12.74 12.57 -5.39
CA ILE A 154 -13.18 11.69 -6.48
C ILE A 154 -14.51 10.97 -6.19
N GLY A 155 -15.26 11.41 -5.16
CA GLY A 155 -16.60 10.90 -4.86
C GLY A 155 -16.67 9.64 -4.00
N ILE A 156 -15.54 9.14 -3.49
CA ILE A 156 -15.50 7.99 -2.57
C ILE A 156 -15.55 8.52 -1.12
N ASN A 157 -16.77 8.68 -0.61
CA ASN A 157 -17.02 9.19 0.75
C ASN A 157 -17.03 8.08 1.82
N ASP A 158 -17.46 6.87 1.46
CA ASP A 158 -17.42 5.69 2.34
C ASP A 158 -16.01 5.09 2.34
N VAL A 159 -15.14 5.67 3.17
CA VAL A 159 -13.73 5.23 3.27
C VAL A 159 -13.61 3.85 3.91
N ASP A 160 -14.49 3.50 4.84
CA ASP A 160 -14.46 2.20 5.52
C ASP A 160 -14.89 1.07 4.56
N GLY A 161 -15.94 1.31 3.77
CA GLY A 161 -16.34 0.40 2.69
C GLY A 161 -15.28 0.30 1.59
N PHE A 162 -14.57 1.40 1.29
CA PHE A 162 -13.42 1.37 0.40
C PHE A 162 -12.30 0.48 0.94
N MET A 163 -11.91 0.64 2.21
CA MET A 163 -10.91 -0.19 2.90
C MET A 163 -11.27 -1.69 2.89
N ASP A 164 -12.55 -2.03 3.15
CA ASP A 164 -13.04 -3.40 3.06
C ASP A 164 -12.86 -3.99 1.67
N ARG A 165 -13.29 -3.25 0.65
CA ARG A 165 -13.30 -3.72 -0.73
C ARG A 165 -11.88 -3.92 -1.24
N THR A 166 -11.00 -2.94 -1.04
CA THR A 166 -9.60 -3.01 -1.49
C THR A 166 -8.81 -4.03 -0.70
N GLY A 167 -8.98 -4.10 0.62
CA GLY A 167 -8.33 -5.10 1.47
C GLY A 167 -8.63 -6.54 1.02
N LYS A 168 -9.92 -6.84 0.77
CA LYS A 168 -10.33 -8.14 0.22
C LYS A 168 -9.77 -8.38 -1.18
N ALA A 169 -9.82 -7.39 -2.07
CA ALA A 169 -9.31 -7.52 -3.43
C ALA A 169 -7.81 -7.85 -3.46
N LEU A 170 -6.99 -7.18 -2.66
CA LEU A 170 -5.55 -7.44 -2.58
C LEU A 170 -5.22 -8.82 -2.02
N VAL A 171 -5.98 -9.29 -1.02
CA VAL A 171 -5.82 -10.64 -0.46
C VAL A 171 -6.17 -11.70 -1.49
N GLU A 172 -7.26 -11.53 -2.25
CA GLU A 172 -7.63 -12.45 -3.32
C GLU A 172 -6.62 -12.45 -4.47
N GLU A 173 -6.08 -11.28 -4.82
CA GLU A 173 -4.99 -11.15 -5.80
C GLU A 173 -3.76 -11.97 -5.38
N PHE A 174 -3.31 -11.82 -4.12
CA PHE A 174 -2.20 -12.60 -3.59
C PHE A 174 -2.50 -14.11 -3.54
N LYS A 175 -3.70 -14.50 -3.09
CA LYS A 175 -4.11 -15.91 -3.08
C LYS A 175 -4.10 -16.51 -4.48
N LYS A 176 -4.51 -15.74 -5.49
CA LYS A 176 -4.48 -16.19 -6.89
C LYS A 176 -3.05 -16.39 -7.39
N VAL A 177 -2.15 -15.44 -7.14
CA VAL A 177 -0.72 -15.57 -7.43
C VAL A 177 -0.16 -16.86 -6.83
N LYS A 178 -0.43 -17.13 -5.55
CA LYS A 178 0.08 -18.34 -4.88
C LYS A 178 -0.55 -19.63 -5.42
N LYS A 179 -1.85 -19.64 -5.73
CA LYS A 179 -2.51 -20.81 -6.32
C LYS A 179 -1.95 -21.12 -7.71
N ASP A 180 -1.75 -20.09 -8.53
CA ASP A 180 -1.25 -20.26 -9.89
C ASP A 180 0.21 -20.74 -9.92
N SER A 181 1.05 -20.30 -8.97
CA SER A 181 2.44 -20.77 -8.86
C SER A 181 2.57 -22.26 -8.51
N LEU A 182 1.51 -22.89 -8.00
CA LEU A 182 1.53 -24.29 -7.51
C LEU A 182 0.95 -25.30 -8.51
N LYS A 183 0.30 -24.84 -9.59
CA LYS A 183 -0.40 -25.71 -10.54
C LYS A 183 0.25 -25.76 -11.93
N VAL A 184 1.51 -25.32 -12.02
CA VAL A 184 2.31 -25.35 -13.23
C VAL A 184 3.43 -26.38 -13.06
N ARG A 185 3.69 -27.19 -14.09
CA ARG A 185 4.89 -28.03 -14.15
C ARG A 185 6.10 -27.16 -14.50
N TRP A 186 7.29 -27.56 -14.04
CA TRP A 186 8.53 -26.96 -14.54
C TRP A 186 8.80 -27.38 -15.99
N ALA A 187 9.52 -26.55 -16.74
CA ALA A 187 9.88 -26.80 -18.14
C ALA A 187 11.37 -27.15 -18.24
N SER A 188 11.67 -28.17 -19.06
CA SER A 188 13.02 -28.66 -19.38
C SER A 188 13.55 -28.06 -20.66
#